data_AF-A0A9C7PMM0-F1
#
_entry.id   AF-A0A9C7PMM0-F1
#
_cell.length_a   1.000
_cell.length_b   1.000
_cell.length_c   1.000
_cell.angle_alpha   90.00
_cell.angle_beta   90.00
_cell.angle_gamma   90.00
#
_symmetry.space_group_name_H-M   'P 1'
#
loop_
_entity.id
_entity.type
_entity.pdbx_description
1 polymer ?
#
loop_
_entity_poly.entity_id
_entity_poly.type
_entity_poly.pdbx_seq_one_letter_code
_entity_poly.pdbx_strand_id
1 'polypeptide(L)'
;MIRAVGWAYVDQRYACPDLHQLVDLRSRIVKRPFLTTLEVCWLLFWVRKSTHLVTGYVHKPYPPIYAMLARRAGFASAAIVRGVEGGVIASLNQPSKLLRFTADRDNEENLA
;
A
#
# COMPACT_ATOMS: atom_id res chain seq x y z
N MET A 1 18.29 11.58 10.44
CA MET A 1 17.40 10.73 11.26
C MET A 1 17.14 9.36 10.64
N ILE A 2 16.56 9.22 9.43
CA ILE A 2 16.31 7.90 8.80
C ILE A 2 17.56 7.03 8.74
N ARG A 3 18.72 7.59 8.39
CA ARG A 3 19.98 6.83 8.26
C ARG A 3 20.49 6.18 9.55
N ALA A 4 20.07 6.66 10.72
CA ALA A 4 20.51 6.12 12.01
C ALA A 4 19.51 5.10 12.58
N VAL A 5 18.21 5.32 12.40
CA VAL A 5 17.14 4.49 12.99
C VAL A 5 16.56 3.47 12.00
N GLY A 6 16.73 3.69 10.69
CA GLY A 6 16.17 2.82 9.64
C GLY A 6 14.66 2.97 9.44
N TRP A 7 14.02 3.89 10.16
CA TRP A 7 12.58 4.13 10.12
C TRP A 7 12.25 5.62 10.14
N ALA A 8 11.12 5.96 9.51
CA ALA A 8 10.48 7.26 9.65
C ALA A 8 8.97 7.14 9.42
N TYR A 9 8.25 8.05 10.04
CA TYR A 9 6.85 8.35 9.76
C TYR A 9 6.77 9.63 8.93
N VAL A 10 5.88 9.64 7.94
CA VAL A 10 5.60 10.81 7.11
C VAL A 10 4.11 11.10 7.17
N ASP A 11 3.77 12.27 7.71
CA ASP A 11 2.38 12.74 7.77
C ASP A 11 1.96 13.32 6.41
N GLN A 12 0.74 13.00 5.97
CA GLN A 12 0.17 13.50 4.72
C GLN A 12 0.16 15.04 4.66
N ARG A 13 -0.03 15.72 5.80
CA ARG A 13 -0.03 17.19 5.90
C ARG A 13 1.25 17.82 5.37
N TYR A 14 2.37 17.16 5.61
CA TYR A 14 3.68 17.64 5.18
C TYR A 14 4.09 17.08 3.82
N ALA A 15 3.67 15.86 3.49
CA ALA A 15 3.98 15.23 2.21
C ALA A 15 3.15 15.79 1.03
N CYS A 16 1.87 16.09 1.27
CA CYS A 16 0.98 16.70 0.29
C CYS A 16 -0.13 17.50 0.96
N PRO A 17 0.11 18.80 1.20
CA PRO A 17 -0.86 19.71 1.78
C PRO A 17 -2.18 19.75 0.99
N ASP A 18 -2.12 19.76 -0.34
CA ASP A 18 -3.31 19.84 -1.19
C ASP A 18 -4.24 18.64 -1.03
N LEU A 19 -3.67 17.43 -0.94
CA LEU A 19 -4.45 16.22 -0.67
C LEU A 19 -5.03 16.23 0.75
N HIS A 20 -4.27 16.74 1.72
CA HIS A 20 -4.73 16.88 3.09
C HIS A 20 -5.91 17.85 3.23
N GLN A 21 -5.94 18.94 2.45
CA GLN A 21 -7.07 19.89 2.45
C GLN A 21 -8.41 19.23 2.04
N LEU A 22 -8.38 18.05 1.42
CA LEU A 22 -9.58 17.31 1.04
C LEU A 22 -10.15 16.43 2.17
N VAL A 23 -9.54 16.36 3.36
CA VAL A 23 -9.98 15.48 4.47
C VAL A 23 -11.43 15.76 4.88
N ASP A 24 -11.80 17.04 5.03
CA ASP A 24 -13.16 17.42 5.42
C ASP A 24 -14.18 17.07 4.33
N LEU A 25 -13.83 17.29 3.07
CA LEU A 25 -14.66 16.91 1.93
C LEU A 25 -14.88 15.39 1.90
N ARG A 26 -13.81 14.61 2.07
CA ARG A 26 -13.87 13.14 2.07
C ARG A 26 -14.71 12.59 3.21
N SER A 27 -14.64 13.22 4.38
CA SER A 27 -15.49 12.89 5.52
C SER A 27 -16.98 13.09 5.19
N ARG A 28 -17.33 14.15 4.46
CA ARG A 28 -18.72 14.43 4.03
C ARG A 28 -19.22 13.51 2.93
N ILE A 29 -18.33 12.98 2.08
CA ILE A 29 -18.68 12.01 1.03
C ILE A 29 -19.13 10.67 1.64
N VAL A 30 -18.63 10.30 2.83
CA VAL A 30 -18.91 9.04 3.57
C VAL A 30 -18.41 7.77 2.87
N LYS A 31 -18.39 7.74 1.54
CA LYS A 31 -17.82 6.65 0.73
C LYS A 31 -16.30 6.80 0.59
N ARG A 32 -15.62 5.67 0.42
CA ARG A 32 -14.19 5.64 0.15
C ARG A 32 -13.95 6.13 -1.30
N PRO A 33 -13.31 7.29 -1.50
CA PRO A 33 -12.98 7.78 -2.85
C PRO A 33 -11.81 6.99 -3.44
N PHE A 34 -11.62 7.03 -4.76
CA PHE A 34 -10.46 6.40 -5.41
C PHE A 34 -9.11 6.88 -4.83
N LEU A 35 -9.07 8.11 -4.27
CA LEU A 35 -7.89 8.67 -3.60
C LEU A 35 -7.36 7.76 -2.50
N THR A 36 -8.21 7.02 -1.75
CA THR A 36 -7.72 6.09 -0.71
C THR A 36 -6.87 4.97 -1.30
N THR A 37 -7.12 4.57 -2.54
CA THR A 37 -6.35 3.54 -3.23
C THR A 37 -5.04 4.11 -3.77
N LEU A 38 -5.06 5.35 -4.29
CA LEU A 38 -3.85 6.00 -4.80
C LEU A 38 -2.85 6.36 -3.70
N GLU A 39 -3.34 6.76 -2.52
CA GLU A 39 -2.51 7.06 -1.35
C GLU A 39 -1.62 5.87 -0.96
N VAL A 40 -2.12 4.63 -1.10
CA VAL A 40 -1.36 3.41 -0.83
C VAL A 40 -0.18 3.24 -1.78
N CYS A 41 -0.37 3.54 -3.06
CA CYS A 41 0.65 3.37 -4.09
C CYS A 41 1.48 4.65 -4.31
N TRP A 42 1.47 5.58 -3.35
CA TRP A 42 2.25 6.79 -3.46
C TRP A 42 3.70 6.59 -3.03
N LEU A 43 4.61 6.64 -4.00
CA LEU A 43 6.04 6.63 -3.76
C LEU A 43 6.51 8.02 -3.31
N LEU A 44 6.54 8.25 -1.99
CA LEU A 44 6.94 9.53 -1.39
C LEU A 44 8.44 9.82 -1.51
N PHE A 45 9.28 8.79 -1.65
CA PHE A 45 10.73 8.94 -1.74
C PHE A 45 11.36 7.86 -2.61
N TRP A 46 12.37 8.27 -3.37
CA TRP A 46 13.22 7.37 -4.14
C TRP A 46 14.37 6.89 -3.26
N VAL A 47 14.40 5.59 -2.96
CA VAL A 47 15.47 4.96 -2.19
C VAL A 47 16.63 4.64 -3.15
N ARG A 48 17.87 4.79 -2.70
CA ARG A 48 19.09 4.60 -3.53
C ARG A 48 19.21 3.22 -4.21
N LYS A 49 18.58 2.18 -3.67
CA LYS A 49 18.65 0.81 -4.23
C LYS A 49 17.33 0.41 -4.85
N SER A 50 16.33 0.16 -4.02
CA SER A 50 15.03 -0.31 -4.45
C SER A 50 13.98 0.09 -3.43
N THR A 51 12.79 0.45 -3.91
CA THR A 51 11.63 0.75 -3.09
C THR A 51 10.63 -0.39 -3.22
N HIS A 52 10.11 -0.87 -2.09
CA HIS A 52 9.20 -2.01 -2.01
C HIS A 52 7.92 -1.59 -1.28
N LEU A 53 6.76 -2.02 -1.78
CA LEU A 53 5.46 -1.71 -1.18
C LEU A 53 4.96 -2.88 -0.32
N VAL A 54 4.42 -2.59 0.86
CA VAL A 54 3.66 -3.56 1.66
C VAL A 54 2.32 -2.92 2.00
N THR A 55 1.22 -3.55 1.58
CA THR A 55 -0.12 -3.02 1.81
C THR A 55 -1.14 -4.13 2.05
N GLY A 56 -2.19 -3.77 2.78
CA GLY A 56 -3.34 -4.62 2.98
C GLY A 56 -4.47 -4.34 1.97
N TYR A 57 -5.42 -5.27 1.84
CA TYR A 57 -6.66 -5.06 1.09
C TYR A 57 -7.85 -5.80 1.72
N VAL A 58 -9.05 -5.24 1.54
CA VAL A 58 -10.32 -5.86 1.98
C VAL A 58 -11.10 -6.53 0.85
N HIS A 59 -11.07 -5.95 -0.35
CA HIS A 59 -11.91 -6.35 -1.48
C HIS A 59 -11.17 -7.33 -2.40
N LYS A 60 -11.77 -8.51 -2.62
CA LYS A 60 -11.19 -9.60 -3.44
C LYS A 60 -10.65 -9.20 -4.83
N PRO A 61 -11.25 -8.27 -5.60
CA PRO A 61 -10.73 -7.91 -6.92
C PRO A 61 -9.62 -6.85 -6.92
N TYR A 62 -9.28 -6.26 -5.77
CA TYR A 62 -8.28 -5.19 -5.69
C TYR A 62 -6.81 -5.61 -5.79
N PRO A 63 -6.38 -6.84 -5.44
CA PRO A 63 -4.97 -7.24 -5.55
C PRO A 63 -4.33 -6.96 -6.93
N PRO A 64 -4.93 -7.34 -8.07
CA PRO A 64 -4.34 -7.02 -9.37
C PRO A 64 -4.30 -5.51 -9.65
N ILE A 65 -5.26 -4.73 -9.13
CA ILE A 65 -5.28 -3.27 -9.26
C ILE A 65 -4.12 -2.65 -8.48
N TYR A 66 -3.90 -3.07 -7.24
CA TYR A 66 -2.76 -2.63 -6.43
C TYR A 66 -1.42 -3.01 -7.07
N ALA A 67 -1.29 -4.23 -7.60
CA ALA A 67 -0.08 -4.65 -8.29
C ALA A 67 0.21 -3.79 -9.51
N MET A 68 -0.80 -3.53 -10.35
CA MET A 68 -0.69 -2.63 -11.51
C MET A 68 -0.28 -1.22 -11.10
N LEU A 69 -0.94 -0.63 -10.09
CA LEU A 69 -0.61 0.72 -9.60
C LEU A 69 0.80 0.79 -9.02
N ALA A 70 1.21 -0.20 -8.23
CA ALA A 70 2.55 -0.26 -7.65
C ALA A 70 3.64 -0.37 -8.72
N ARG A 71 3.42 -1.20 -9.76
CA ARG A 71 4.32 -1.27 -10.93
C ARG A 71 4.40 0.09 -11.64
N ARG A 72 3.27 0.74 -11.87
CA ARG A 72 3.21 2.05 -12.54
C ARG A 72 3.86 3.17 -11.72
N ALA A 73 3.78 3.09 -10.39
CA ALA A 73 4.42 4.02 -9.47
C ALA A 73 5.94 3.80 -9.31
N GLY A 74 6.48 2.71 -9.87
CA GLY A 74 7.93 2.44 -9.87
C GLY A 74 8.44 1.61 -8.69
N PHE A 75 7.57 0.92 -7.95
CA PHE A 75 8.03 -0.03 -6.93
C PHE A 75 8.69 -1.26 -7.56
N ALA A 76 9.82 -1.69 -7.00
CA ALA A 76 10.55 -2.87 -7.46
C ALA A 76 9.86 -4.20 -7.09
N SER A 77 9.10 -4.18 -6.00
CA SER A 77 8.23 -5.29 -5.59
C SER A 77 7.05 -4.75 -4.76
N ALA A 78 6.00 -5.56 -4.65
CA ALA A 78 4.94 -5.34 -3.69
C ALA A 78 4.51 -6.64 -3.01
N ALA A 79 4.10 -6.53 -1.75
CA ALA A 79 3.36 -7.55 -1.00
C ALA A 79 1.97 -7.01 -0.67
N ILE A 80 0.94 -7.63 -1.24
CA ILE A 80 -0.46 -7.22 -1.12
C ILE A 80 -1.20 -8.30 -0.33
N VAL A 81 -1.39 -8.03 0.96
CA VAL A 81 -1.81 -9.01 1.97
C VAL A 81 -3.30 -8.86 2.26
N ARG A 82 -4.03 -9.98 2.33
CA ARG A 82 -5.38 -10.01 2.89
C ARG A 82 -5.31 -10.18 4.40
N GLY A 83 -4.85 -9.15 5.09
CA GLY A 83 -4.71 -9.18 6.54
C GLY A 83 -6.02 -8.96 7.28
N VAL A 84 -5.94 -9.08 8.60
CA VAL A 84 -7.04 -8.75 9.52
C VAL A 84 -7.51 -7.33 9.25
N GLU A 85 -8.83 -7.15 9.07
CA GLU A 85 -9.48 -5.86 8.74
C GLU A 85 -8.93 -5.17 7.46
N GLY A 86 -8.22 -5.92 6.61
CA GLY A 86 -7.55 -5.38 5.43
C GLY A 86 -6.25 -4.66 5.71
N GLY A 87 -5.64 -4.90 6.87
CA GLY A 87 -4.27 -4.50 7.17
C GLY A 87 -3.24 -5.43 6.54
N VAL A 88 -1.97 -5.25 6.93
CA VAL A 88 -0.84 -6.06 6.45
C VAL A 88 -0.58 -7.31 7.31
N ILE A 89 -1.29 -7.45 8.43
CA ILE A 89 -1.08 -8.51 9.41
C ILE A 89 -1.93 -9.72 9.03
N ALA A 90 -1.29 -10.85 8.73
CA ALA A 90 -1.97 -12.10 8.45
C ALA A 90 -2.76 -12.60 9.67
N SER A 91 -3.87 -13.28 9.42
CA SER A 91 -4.66 -13.90 10.49
C SER A 91 -3.92 -15.11 11.07
N LEU A 92 -3.92 -15.24 12.41
CA LEU A 92 -3.39 -16.41 13.11
C LEU A 92 -4.39 -17.58 13.17
N ASN A 93 -5.67 -17.32 12.91
CA ASN A 93 -6.76 -18.30 13.05
C ASN A 93 -7.20 -18.92 11.71
N GLN A 94 -6.71 -18.41 10.58
CA GLN A 94 -7.08 -18.88 9.26
C GLN A 94 -6.04 -18.45 8.21
N PRO A 95 -5.89 -19.20 7.11
CA PRO A 95 -4.97 -18.83 6.04
C PRO A 95 -5.26 -17.45 5.47
N SER A 96 -4.19 -16.72 5.15
CA SER A 96 -4.26 -15.38 4.55
C SER A 96 -3.80 -15.43 3.10
N LYS A 97 -4.34 -14.55 2.25
CA LYS A 97 -3.94 -14.47 0.84
C LYS A 97 -2.84 -13.43 0.65
N LEU A 98 -1.81 -13.77 -0.11
CA LEU A 98 -0.77 -12.86 -0.54
C LEU A 98 -0.68 -12.86 -2.07
N LEU A 99 -0.84 -11.67 -2.65
CA LEU A 99 -0.37 -11.41 -4.00
C LEU A 99 0.96 -10.68 -3.88
N ARG A 100 2.00 -11.20 -4.54
CA ARG A 100 3.29 -10.52 -4.61
C ARG A 100 3.81 -10.44 -6.03
N PHE A 101 4.57 -9.40 -6.30
CA PHE A 101 5.45 -9.37 -7.48
C PHE A 101 6.85 -8.98 -7.08
N THR A 102 7.84 -9.56 -7.75
CA THR A 102 9.26 -9.22 -7.64
C THR A 102 9.83 -9.32 -9.04
N ALA A 103 10.42 -8.24 -9.58
CA ALA A 103 11.04 -8.23 -10.92
C ALA A 103 10.18 -8.94 -12.00
N ASP A 104 9.17 -8.23 -12.52
CA ASP A 104 8.34 -8.61 -13.68
C ASP A 104 7.65 -9.99 -13.67
N ARG A 105 7.61 -10.70 -12.54
CA ARG A 105 6.80 -11.93 -12.40
C ARG A 105 5.79 -11.78 -11.26
N ASP A 106 4.54 -12.11 -11.57
CA ASP A 106 3.44 -12.20 -10.61
C ASP A 106 3.45 -13.60 -9.99
N ASN A 107 3.51 -13.70 -8.66
CA ASN A 107 3.38 -14.95 -7.93
C ASN A 107 2.25 -14.80 -6.90
N GLU A 108 1.21 -15.62 -6.99
CA GLU A 108 0.19 -15.74 -5.95
C GLU A 108 0.54 -16.89 -5.00
N GLU A 109 0.54 -16.61 -3.68
CA GLU A 109 0.86 -17.59 -2.65
C GLU A 109 -0.20 -17.55 -1.54
N ASN A 110 -0.55 -18.71 -1.00
CA ASN A 110 -1.34 -18.82 0.22
C ASN A 110 -0.35 -18.74 1.40
N LEU A 111 -0.53 -17.77 2.30
CA LEU A 111 0.21 -17.71 3.55
C LEU A 111 -0.44 -18.70 4.53
N ALA A 112 0.38 -19.65 5.00
CA ALA A 112 0.02 -20.66 5.98
C ALA A 112 -0.41 -20.03 7.32
#